data_AF-A0A419HJF6-F1
#
_entry.id   AF-A0A419HJF6-F1
#
_cell.length_a   1.000
_cell.length_b   1.000
_cell.length_c   1.000
_cell.angle_alpha   90.00
_cell.angle_beta   90.00
_cell.angle_gamma   90.00
#
_symmetry.space_group_name_H-M   'P 1'
#
loop_
_entity.id
_entity.type
_entity.pdbx_description
1 polymer ?
#
loop_
_entity_poly.entity_id
_entity_poly.type
_entity_poly.pdbx_seq_one_letter_code
_entity_poly.pdbx_strand_id
1 'polypeptide(L)'
;MTTVTWLDEPQHHDYPAAASYLALIAEPDLVDHVVKKLRNSHNAAFFKAKDILRAAALALLPADDPHVHSDLRKIHDHKDLSPILLVRGDLRAGIALQIADGYHRVCASYHTDENTDIPCRIASITR
;
A
#
# COMPACT_ATOMS: atom_id res chain seq x y z
N MET A 1 21.86 -8.58 -1.75
CA MET A 1 20.45 -8.22 -1.97
C MET A 1 20.31 -6.74 -1.74
N THR A 2 19.62 -6.02 -2.63
CA THR A 2 19.38 -4.58 -2.45
C THR A 2 18.31 -4.41 -1.38
N THR A 3 18.62 -3.69 -0.31
CA THR A 3 17.65 -3.42 0.75
C THR A 3 16.69 -2.33 0.32
N VAL A 4 15.38 -2.56 0.46
CA VAL A 4 14.37 -1.52 0.24
C VAL A 4 14.40 -0.55 1.42
N THR A 5 14.51 0.74 1.12
CA THR A 5 14.45 1.81 2.13
C THR A 5 13.15 2.60 1.96
N TRP A 6 12.69 3.20 3.06
CA TRP A 6 11.36 3.80 3.14
C TRP A 6 11.43 5.18 3.77
N LEU A 7 10.59 6.09 3.29
CA LEU A 7 10.30 7.34 3.99
C LEU A 7 9.60 7.02 5.32
N ASP A 8 9.76 7.89 6.30
CA ASP A 8 9.07 7.76 7.59
C ASP A 8 7.54 7.85 7.44
N GLU A 9 7.07 8.61 6.43
CA GLU A 9 5.66 8.91 6.23
C GLU A 9 5.21 8.84 4.76
N PRO A 10 3.93 8.47 4.50
CA PRO A 10 3.32 8.60 3.19
C PRO A 10 3.43 10.03 2.66
N GLN A 11 3.64 10.18 1.36
CA GLN A 11 3.71 11.49 0.74
C GLN A 11 2.32 12.15 0.71
N HIS A 12 2.28 13.49 0.68
CA HIS A 12 1.01 14.22 0.69
C HIS A 12 0.08 13.81 -0.46
N HIS A 13 0.64 13.46 -1.63
CA HIS A 13 -0.12 13.07 -2.81
C HIS A 13 -0.66 11.63 -2.78
N ASP A 14 -0.15 10.77 -1.89
CA ASP A 14 -0.62 9.40 -1.72
C ASP A 14 -2.07 9.36 -1.24
N TYR A 15 -2.47 10.31 -0.39
CA TYR A 15 -3.83 10.38 0.15
C TYR A 15 -4.89 10.76 -0.90
N PRO A 16 -4.69 11.80 -1.75
CA PRO A 16 -5.56 12.01 -2.92
C PRO A 16 -5.61 10.80 -3.88
N ALA A 17 -4.49 10.10 -4.11
CA ALA A 17 -4.47 8.91 -4.95
C ALA A 17 -5.34 7.79 -4.33
N ALA A 18 -5.17 7.54 -3.04
CA ALA A 18 -6.02 6.63 -2.27
C ALA A 18 -7.50 7.01 -2.30
N ALA A 19 -7.82 8.29 -2.12
CA ALA A 19 -9.20 8.77 -2.18
C ALA A 19 -9.83 8.52 -3.56
N SER A 20 -9.06 8.76 -4.63
CA SER A 20 -9.52 8.57 -6.01
C SER A 20 -9.88 7.11 -6.30
N TYR A 21 -9.06 6.17 -5.84
CA TYR A 21 -9.38 4.74 -5.95
C TYR A 21 -10.57 4.35 -5.06
N LEU A 22 -10.60 4.78 -3.80
CA LEU A 22 -11.67 4.42 -2.87
C LEU A 22 -13.04 4.95 -3.32
N ALA A 23 -13.09 6.10 -3.99
CA ALA A 23 -14.31 6.65 -4.58
C ALA A 23 -14.93 5.77 -5.67
N LEU A 24 -14.20 4.78 -6.22
CA LEU A 24 -14.76 3.80 -7.14
C LEU A 24 -15.64 2.76 -6.44
N ILE A 25 -15.47 2.57 -5.13
CA ILE A 25 -16.04 1.46 -4.36
C ILE A 25 -16.70 1.88 -3.05
N ALA A 26 -16.77 3.18 -2.77
CA ALA A 26 -17.34 3.75 -1.56
C ALA A 26 -17.91 5.15 -1.82
N GLU A 27 -18.95 5.51 -1.06
CA GLU A 27 -19.56 6.84 -1.09
C GLU A 27 -18.59 7.91 -0.52
N PRO A 28 -18.71 9.19 -0.97
CA PRO A 28 -17.78 10.26 -0.59
C PRO A 28 -17.55 10.41 0.92
N ASP A 29 -18.61 10.37 1.73
CA ASP A 29 -18.50 10.49 3.20
C ASP A 29 -17.63 9.38 3.81
N LEU A 30 -17.72 8.17 3.25
CA LEU A 30 -16.92 7.04 3.70
C LEU A 30 -15.46 7.20 3.26
N VAL A 31 -15.21 7.66 2.04
CA VAL A 31 -13.87 7.95 1.53
C VAL A 31 -13.18 8.98 2.41
N ASP A 32 -13.84 10.10 2.70
CA ASP A 32 -13.30 11.16 3.55
C ASP A 32 -12.97 10.66 4.95
N HIS A 33 -13.85 9.85 5.54
CA HIS A 33 -13.61 9.23 6.84
C HIS A 33 -12.41 8.28 6.82
N VAL A 34 -12.29 7.43 5.80
CA VAL A 34 -11.17 6.49 5.65
C VAL A 34 -9.86 7.24 5.44
N VAL A 35 -9.82 8.24 4.57
CA VAL A 35 -8.62 9.06 4.34
C VAL A 35 -8.20 9.78 5.61
N LYS A 36 -9.16 10.33 6.37
CA LYS A 36 -8.88 10.95 7.68
C LYS A 36 -8.28 9.94 8.66
N LYS A 37 -8.81 8.71 8.73
CA LYS A 37 -8.24 7.64 9.56
C LYS A 37 -6.82 7.28 9.13
N LEU A 38 -6.55 7.17 7.83
CA LEU A 38 -5.21 6.93 7.31
C LEU A 38 -4.25 8.07 7.70
N ARG A 39 -4.67 9.33 7.59
CA ARG A 39 -3.87 10.50 8.00
C ARG A 39 -3.57 10.54 9.50
N ASN A 40 -4.46 9.99 10.33
CA ASN A 40 -4.33 9.97 11.78
C ASN A 40 -3.78 8.65 12.33
N SER A 41 -3.36 7.70 11.48
CA SER A 41 -2.67 6.50 11.92
C SER A 41 -1.23 6.88 12.28
N HIS A 42 -0.97 7.07 13.58
CA HIS A 42 0.32 7.57 14.08
C HIS A 42 1.43 6.52 14.10
N ASN A 43 1.09 5.22 14.06
CA ASN A 43 2.07 4.14 14.02
C ASN A 43 2.03 3.46 12.65
N ALA A 44 3.17 3.41 11.97
CA ALA A 44 3.35 2.56 10.80
C ALA A 44 3.28 1.08 11.25
N ALA A 45 2.38 0.32 10.64
CA ALA A 45 2.39 -1.13 10.74
C ALA A 45 3.31 -1.68 9.65
N PHE A 46 3.96 -2.82 9.91
CA PHE A 46 4.82 -3.48 8.95
C PHE A 46 4.21 -4.83 8.58
N PHE A 47 4.10 -5.09 7.29
CA PHE A 47 3.66 -6.38 6.77
C PHE A 47 4.52 -6.78 5.57
N LYS A 48 4.68 -8.09 5.36
CA LYS A 48 5.45 -8.62 4.23
C LYS A 48 4.75 -8.39 2.91
N ALA A 49 5.52 -8.12 1.86
CA ALA A 49 5.00 -7.92 0.51
C ALA A 49 4.06 -9.05 0.05
N LYS A 50 4.47 -10.32 0.25
CA LYS A 50 3.64 -11.49 -0.09
C LYS A 50 2.32 -11.57 0.67
N ASP A 51 2.32 -11.15 1.93
CA ASP A 51 1.15 -11.22 2.79
C ASP A 51 0.15 -10.11 2.46
N ILE A 52 0.66 -8.93 2.08
CA ILE A 52 -0.17 -7.83 1.57
C ILE A 52 -0.86 -8.27 0.27
N LEU A 53 -0.13 -8.80 -0.72
CA LEU A 53 -0.75 -9.28 -1.98
C LEU A 53 -1.77 -10.38 -1.75
N ARG A 54 -1.44 -11.36 -0.88
CA ARG A 54 -2.34 -12.45 -0.51
C ARG A 54 -3.61 -11.94 0.19
N ALA A 55 -3.48 -10.98 1.11
CA ALA A 55 -4.64 -10.40 1.81
C ALA A 55 -5.50 -9.52 0.89
N ALA A 56 -4.89 -8.86 -0.08
CA ALA A 56 -5.59 -8.03 -1.08
C ALA A 56 -6.21 -8.85 -2.22
N ALA A 57 -5.83 -10.13 -2.34
CA ALA A 57 -6.20 -10.99 -3.47
C ALA A 57 -5.86 -10.38 -4.85
N LEU A 58 -4.74 -9.63 -4.92
CA LEU A 58 -4.23 -9.02 -6.14
C LEU A 58 -3.08 -9.85 -6.71
N ALA A 59 -2.95 -9.84 -8.04
CA ALA A 59 -1.82 -10.47 -8.71
C ALA A 59 -0.51 -9.71 -8.41
N LEU A 60 0.63 -10.38 -8.54
CA LEU A 60 1.91 -9.69 -8.64
C LEU A 60 2.04 -9.09 -10.04
N LEU A 61 2.19 -7.77 -10.15
CA LEU A 61 2.50 -7.13 -11.44
C LEU A 61 3.91 -7.50 -11.89
N PRO A 62 4.17 -7.65 -13.20
CA PRO A 62 5.47 -8.07 -13.70
C PRO A 62 6.51 -6.95 -13.50
N ALA A 63 7.80 -7.33 -13.46
CA ALA A 63 8.89 -6.41 -13.17
C ALA A 63 9.15 -5.39 -14.30
N ASP A 64 8.61 -5.61 -15.50
CA ASP A 64 8.66 -4.73 -16.66
C ASP A 64 7.44 -3.81 -16.78
N ASP A 65 6.46 -3.90 -15.88
CA ASP A 65 5.43 -2.87 -15.74
C ASP A 65 6.12 -1.51 -15.50
N PRO A 66 5.79 -0.43 -16.23
CA PRO A 66 6.54 0.82 -16.15
C PRO A 66 6.62 1.42 -14.74
N HIS A 67 5.59 1.24 -13.91
CA HIS A 67 5.56 1.78 -12.56
C HIS A 67 6.29 0.87 -11.58
N VAL A 68 6.16 -0.46 -11.71
CA VAL A 68 6.98 -1.41 -10.95
C VAL A 68 8.46 -1.22 -11.27
N HIS A 69 8.81 -1.13 -12.56
CA HIS A 69 10.18 -0.91 -13.02
C HIS A 69 10.76 0.40 -12.48
N SER A 70 9.96 1.48 -12.48
CA SER A 70 10.35 2.76 -11.87
C SER A 70 10.66 2.61 -10.37
N ASP A 71 9.83 1.89 -9.61
CA ASP A 71 10.07 1.68 -8.18
C ASP A 71 11.26 0.75 -7.91
N LEU A 72 11.47 -0.29 -8.74
CA LEU A 72 12.69 -1.12 -8.72
C LEU A 72 13.94 -0.28 -8.97
N ARG A 73 13.88 0.68 -9.90
CA ARG A 73 14.98 1.61 -10.17
C ARG A 73 15.27 2.51 -8.98
N LYS A 74 14.24 2.99 -8.26
CA LYS A 74 14.43 3.76 -7.02
C LYS A 74 15.14 2.91 -5.95
N ILE A 75 14.72 1.65 -5.76
CA ILE A 75 15.37 0.70 -4.83
C ILE A 75 16.85 0.51 -5.20
N HIS A 76 17.14 0.29 -6.48
CA HIS A 76 18.52 0.17 -6.97
C HIS A 76 19.35 1.43 -6.72
N ASP A 77 18.76 2.61 -6.91
CA ASP A 77 19.38 3.92 -6.69
C ASP A 77 19.46 4.30 -5.19
N HIS A 78 19.10 3.41 -4.25
CA HIS A 78 19.00 3.66 -2.80
C HIS A 78 18.11 4.87 -2.45
N LYS A 79 17.04 5.06 -3.22
CA LYS A 79 16.03 6.09 -2.97
C LYS A 79 14.88 5.49 -2.19
N ASP A 80 14.49 6.21 -1.14
CA ASP A 80 13.39 5.82 -0.28
C ASP A 80 12.07 5.76 -1.06
N LEU A 81 11.35 4.67 -0.89
CA LEU A 81 9.97 4.53 -1.31
C LEU A 81 9.05 5.12 -0.24
N SER A 82 7.90 5.64 -0.66
CA SER A 82 6.91 6.08 0.31
C SER A 82 6.17 4.87 0.94
N PRO A 83 5.81 4.89 2.23
CA PRO A 83 4.92 3.91 2.85
C PRO A 83 3.57 3.78 2.15
N ILE A 84 2.94 2.61 2.21
CA ILE A 84 1.69 2.33 1.49
C ILE A 84 0.44 2.64 2.34
N LEU A 85 -0.72 2.77 1.69
CA LEU A 85 -1.99 3.04 2.35
C LEU A 85 -2.94 1.85 2.18
N LEU A 86 -3.39 1.28 3.30
CA LEU A 86 -4.22 0.07 3.34
C LEU A 86 -5.57 0.32 4.01
N VAL A 87 -6.62 -0.28 3.46
CA VAL A 87 -7.91 -0.40 4.13
C VAL A 87 -8.11 -1.85 4.53
N ARG A 88 -8.28 -2.09 5.83
CA ARG A 88 -8.38 -3.43 6.40
C ARG A 88 -9.59 -4.16 5.83
N GLY A 89 -9.37 -5.38 5.33
CA GLY A 89 -10.45 -6.30 4.95
C GLY A 89 -11.20 -6.85 6.16
N ASP A 90 -12.20 -7.69 5.91
CA ASP A 90 -12.99 -8.37 6.94
C ASP A 90 -12.94 -9.88 6.71
N LEU A 91 -12.19 -10.58 7.57
CA LEU A 91 -12.04 -12.03 7.52
C LEU A 91 -13.37 -12.77 7.76
N ARG A 92 -14.28 -12.21 8.57
CA ARG A 92 -15.58 -12.84 8.87
C ARG A 92 -16.55 -12.69 7.70
N ALA A 93 -16.49 -11.55 7.02
CA ALA A 93 -17.34 -11.26 5.87
C ALA A 93 -16.73 -11.65 4.51
N GLY A 94 -15.49 -12.17 4.49
CA GLY A 94 -14.79 -12.53 3.26
C GLY A 94 -14.39 -11.33 2.39
N ILE A 95 -14.24 -10.14 2.99
CA ILE A 95 -13.86 -8.92 2.28
C ILE A 95 -12.34 -8.82 2.27
N ALA A 96 -11.74 -8.77 1.07
CA ALA A 96 -10.30 -8.61 0.92
C ALA A 96 -9.82 -7.24 1.43
N LEU A 97 -8.54 -7.17 1.81
CA LEU A 97 -7.87 -5.91 2.10
C LEU A 97 -7.79 -5.06 0.81
N GLN A 98 -7.93 -3.74 0.93
CA GLN A 98 -7.74 -2.83 -0.20
C GLN A 98 -6.37 -2.15 -0.07
N ILE A 99 -5.54 -2.23 -1.11
CA ILE A 99 -4.35 -1.39 -1.25
C ILE A 99 -4.82 -0.07 -1.85
N ALA A 100 -5.14 0.90 -1.01
CA ALA A 100 -5.70 2.17 -1.47
C ALA A 100 -4.66 2.98 -2.25
N ASP A 101 -3.39 2.89 -1.87
CA ASP A 101 -2.28 3.41 -2.64
C ASP A 101 -1.01 2.58 -2.36
N GLY A 102 -0.14 2.46 -3.37
CA GLY A 102 1.13 1.73 -3.27
C GLY A 102 1.17 0.31 -3.83
N TYR A 103 0.23 -0.10 -4.68
CA TYR A 103 0.22 -1.45 -5.29
C TYR A 103 1.51 -1.78 -6.07
N HIS A 104 2.01 -0.84 -6.90
CA HIS A 104 3.27 -1.01 -7.62
C HIS A 104 4.48 -1.12 -6.68
N ARG A 105 4.50 -0.35 -5.59
CA ARG A 105 5.53 -0.45 -4.54
C ARG A 105 5.53 -1.82 -3.88
N VAL A 106 4.36 -2.37 -3.56
CA VAL A 106 4.25 -3.74 -3.04
C VAL A 106 4.83 -4.76 -4.02
N CYS A 107 4.52 -4.63 -5.31
CA CYS A 107 5.05 -5.52 -6.35
C CYS A 107 6.58 -5.38 -6.50
N ALA A 108 7.10 -4.16 -6.52
CA ALA A 108 8.55 -3.90 -6.60
C ALA A 108 9.30 -4.47 -5.38
N SER A 109 8.75 -4.30 -4.17
CA SER A 109 9.28 -4.91 -2.96
C SER A 109 9.24 -6.43 -3.02
N TYR A 110 8.15 -7.03 -3.53
CA TYR A 110 8.05 -8.47 -3.70
C TYR A 110 9.12 -9.01 -4.66
N HIS A 111 9.34 -8.36 -5.80
CA HIS A 111 10.40 -8.74 -6.76
C HIS A 111 11.81 -8.62 -6.18
N THR A 112 12.01 -7.73 -5.19
CA THR A 112 13.29 -7.59 -4.50
C THR A 112 13.51 -8.72 -3.48
N ASP A 113 12.53 -8.91 -2.60
CA ASP A 113 12.38 -10.06 -1.69
C ASP A 113 10.92 -10.13 -1.24
N GLU A 114 10.25 -11.26 -1.46
CA GLU A 114 8.85 -11.46 -1.06
C GLU A 114 8.59 -11.27 0.45
N ASN A 115 9.64 -11.36 1.28
CA ASN A 115 9.62 -11.14 2.72
C ASN A 115 9.95 -9.71 3.14
N THR A 116 10.13 -8.78 2.20
CA THR A 116 10.35 -7.36 2.51
C THR A 116 9.23 -6.83 3.39
N ASP A 117 9.57 -6.32 4.57
CA ASP A 117 8.66 -5.59 5.44
C ASP A 117 8.36 -4.21 4.84
N ILE A 118 7.07 -3.96 4.61
CA ILE A 118 6.57 -2.71 4.02
C ILE A 118 5.88 -1.89 5.12
N PRO A 119 6.35 -0.68 5.43
CA PRO A 119 5.63 0.24 6.29
C PRO A 119 4.33 0.67 5.62
N CYS A 120 3.26 0.67 6.40
CA CYS A 120 1.95 1.06 5.93
C CYS A 120 1.17 1.82 6.99
N ARG A 121 0.27 2.68 6.52
CA ARG A 121 -0.84 3.16 7.34
C ARG A 121 -2.06 2.33 7.01
N ILE A 122 -2.75 1.84 8.03
CA ILE A 122 -3.92 0.97 7.86
C ILE A 122 -5.15 1.53 8.57
N ALA A 123 -6.24 1.70 7.84
CA ALA A 123 -7.52 2.11 8.41
C ALA A 123 -8.48 0.91 8.51
N SER A 124 -9.11 0.75 9.67
CA SER A 124 -10.25 -0.15 9.85
C SER A 124 -11.55 0.62 9.65
N ILE A 125 -12.43 0.08 8.83
CA ILE A 125 -13.81 0.56 8.70
C ILE A 125 -14.68 -0.29 9.63
N THR A 126 -15.46 0.35 10.49
CA THR A 126 -16.45 -0.36 11.31
C THR A 126 -17.74 -0.40 10.51
N ARG A 127 -18.38 -1.57 10.44
CA ARG A 127 -19.78 -1.68 10.05
C ARG A 127 -20.68 -1.17 11.16
#